data_AF-A0A7C1MU32-F1
#
_entry.id   AF-A0A7C1MU32-F1
#
_cell.length_a   1.000
_cell.length_b   1.000
_cell.length_c   1.000
_cell.angle_alpha   90.00
_cell.angle_beta   90.00
_cell.angle_gamma   90.00
#
_symmetry.space_group_name_H-M   'P 1'
#
loop_
_entity.id
_entity.type
_entity.pdbx_description
1 polymer ?
#
loop_
_entity_poly.entity_id
_entity_poly.type
_entity_poly.pdbx_seq_one_letter_code
_entity_poly.pdbx_strand_id
1 'polypeptide(L)' 'MLRWTIIFIVIAIIAAIFGFGGIASGAEDIARILFFIFIVLFLISLLSRLFR' A
#
# COMPACT_ATOMS: atom_id res chain seq x y z
N MET A 1 -18.99 16.65 -10.96
CA MET A 1 -18.03 15.77 -10.25
C MET A 1 -17.34 14.78 -11.18
N LEU A 2 -18.07 14.02 -12.00
CA LEU A 2 -17.50 13.00 -12.92
C LEU A 2 -16.33 13.51 -13.80
N ARG A 3 -16.45 14.72 -14.35
CA ARG A 3 -15.39 15.33 -15.18
C ARG A 3 -14.08 15.53 -14.43
N TRP A 4 -14.15 15.97 -13.17
CA TRP A 4 -12.97 16.17 -12.33
C TRP A 4 -12.33 14.84 -11.95
N THR A 5 -13.13 13.82 -11.60
CA THR A 5 -12.62 12.47 -11.29
C THR A 5 -11.82 11.89 -12.45
N ILE A 6 -12.32 12.02 -13.69
CA ILE A 6 -11.62 11.52 -14.89
C ILE A 6 -10.29 12.25 -15.09
N ILE A 7 -10.27 13.58 -14.90
CA ILE A 7 -9.04 14.37 -15.02
C ILE A 7 -8.01 13.92 -13.98
N PHE A 8 -8.40 13.74 -12.72
CA PHE A 8 -7.49 13.28 -11.67
C PHE A 8 -6.97 11.86 -11.91
N ILE A 9 -7.80 10.96 -12.44
CA ILE A 9 -7.38 9.61 -12.83
C ILE A 9 -6.29 9.67 -13.91
N VAL A 10 -6.49 10.48 -14.94
CA VAL A 10 -5.49 10.61 -16.02
C VAL A 10 -4.17 11.17 -15.47
N ILE A 11 -4.23 12.19 -14.62
CA ILE A 11 -3.04 12.77 -13.98
C ILE A 11 -2.33 11.73 -13.10
N ALA A 12 -3.06 10.94 -12.32
CA ALA A 12 -2.49 9.89 -11.48
C ALA A 12 -1.77 8.81 -12.29
N ILE A 13 -2.32 8.40 -13.44
CA ILE A 13 -1.69 7.41 -14.33
C ILE A 13 -0.42 7.97 -14.95
N ILE A 14 -0.46 9.21 -15.45
CA ILE A 14 0.74 9.87 -16.01
C ILE A 14 1.82 9.97 -14.93
N ALA A 15 1.45 10.41 -13.72
CA ALA A 15 2.39 10.47 -12.60
C ALA A 15 2.97 9.07 -12.28
N ALA A 16 2.13 8.02 -12.24
CA ALA A 16 2.54 6.63 -12.00
C ALA A 16 3.61 6.15 -12.99
N ILE A 17 3.44 6.44 -14.27
CA ILE A 17 4.36 6.03 -15.34
C ILE A 17 5.68 6.83 -15.30
N PHE A 18 5.60 8.15 -15.10
CA PHE A 18 6.77 9.03 -15.26
C PHE A 18 7.54 9.33 -13.96
N GLY A 19 6.89 9.29 -12.79
CA GLY A 19 7.45 9.81 -11.55
C GLY A 19 7.61 8.80 -10.41
N PHE A 20 6.79 7.75 -10.37
CA PHE A 20 6.77 6.84 -9.21
C PHE A 20 7.76 5.67 -9.31
N GLY A 21 8.41 5.43 -10.46
CA GLY A 21 9.33 4.29 -10.64
C GLY A 21 10.50 4.25 -9.64
N GLY A 22 11.12 5.39 -9.36
CA GLY A 22 12.25 5.48 -8.39
C GLY A 22 11.83 5.56 -6.92
N ILE A 23 10.59 5.97 -6.64
CA ILE A 23 10.04 6.00 -5.28
C ILE A 23 9.50 4.61 -4.91
N ALA A 24 8.96 3.87 -5.88
CA ALA A 24 8.46 2.52 -5.70
C ALA A 24 9.53 1.57 -5.16
N SER A 25 10.77 1.67 -5.65
CA SER A 25 11.88 0.85 -5.16
C SER A 25 12.24 1.16 -3.69
N GLY A 26 12.24 2.43 -3.28
CA GLY A 26 12.48 2.79 -1.88
C GLY A 26 11.30 2.46 -0.96
N ALA A 27 10.08 2.57 -1.47
CA ALA A 27 8.86 2.21 -0.74
C ALA A 27 8.70 0.70 -0.58
N GLU A 28 9.24 -0.11 -1.49
CA GLU A 28 9.19 -1.58 -1.45
C GLU A 28 9.81 -2.13 -0.17
N ASP A 29 10.98 -1.63 0.22
CA ASP A 29 11.68 -2.09 1.42
C ASP A 29 10.88 -1.78 2.69
N ILE A 30 10.31 -0.57 2.78
CA ILE A 30 9.46 -0.17 3.91
C ILE A 30 8.19 -1.03 3.96
N ALA A 31 7.55 -1.26 2.81
CA ALA A 31 6.35 -2.09 2.71
C ALA A 31 6.62 -3.54 3.15
N ARG A 32 7.79 -4.09 2.81
CA ARG A 32 8.20 -5.44 3.21
C ARG A 32 8.32 -5.57 4.73
N ILE A 33 8.92 -4.59 5.40
CA ILE A 33 9.03 -4.58 6.87
C ILE A 33 7.65 -4.52 7.52
N LEU A 34 6.78 -3.61 7.04
CA LEU A 34 5.42 -3.47 7.56
C LEU A 34 4.57 -4.73 7.37
N PHE A 35 4.74 -5.43 6.24
CA PHE A 35 4.05 -6.68 5.95
C PHE A 35 4.39 -7.77 6.98
N PHE A 36 5.68 -7.92 7.34
CA PHE A 36 6.08 -8.88 8.38
C PHE A 36 5.54 -8.51 9.76
N ILE A 37 5.60 -7.22 10.13
CA ILE A 37 5.01 -6.73 11.39
C ILE A 37 3.51 -7.07 11.43
N PHE A 38 2.80 -6.80 10.34
CA PHE A 38 1.38 -7.10 10.23
C PHE A 38 1.10 -8.60 10.38
N ILE A 39 1.89 -9.47 9.74
CA ILE A 39 1.74 -10.93 9.89
C ILE A 39 1.89 -11.34 11.36
N VAL A 40 2.91 -10.85 12.05
CA VAL A 40 3.14 -11.19 13.47
C VAL A 40 1.95 -10.74 14.32
N LEU A 41 1.50 -9.49 14.15
CA LEU A 41 0.34 -8.95 14.87
C LEU A 41 -0.95 -9.70 14.54
N PHE A 42 -1.13 -10.08 13.26
CA PHE A 42 -2.27 -10.85 12.79
C PHE A 42 -2.30 -12.23 13.45
N LEU A 43 -1.16 -12.92 13.51
CA LEU A 43 -1.05 -14.22 14.18
C LEU A 43 -1.31 -14.10 15.69
N ILE A 44 -0.77 -13.08 16.36
CA ILE A 44 -1.03 -12.81 17.78
C ILE A 44 -2.52 -12.57 18.02
N SER A 45 -3.15 -11.73 17.20
CA SER A 45 -4.58 -11.41 17.29
C SER A 45 -5.45 -12.66 17.04
N LEU A 46 -5.08 -13.46 16.04
CA LEU A 46 -5.77 -14.70 15.69
C LEU A 46 -5.69 -15.71 16.83
N LEU A 47 -4.49 -15.95 17.37
CA LEU A 47 -4.27 -16.85 18.50
C LEU A 47 -4.99 -16.34 19.76
N SER A 48 -4.93 -15.03 20.04
CA SER A 48 -5.67 -14.44 21.17
C SER A 48 -7.18 -14.59 21.06
N ARG A 49 -7.75 -14.64 19.84
CA ARG A 49 -9.18 -14.92 19.63
C ARG A 49 -9.50 -16.40 19.66
N LEU A 50 -8.57 -17.25 19.25
CA LEU A 50 -8.77 -18.70 19.22
C LEU A 50 -8.68 -19.34 20.60
N PHE A 51 -7.85 -18.78 21.50
CA PHE A 51 -7.67 -19.28 22.88
C PHE A 51 -8.53 -18.57 23.94
N ARG A 52 -9.33 -17.56 23.56
CA ARG A 52 -10.37 -16.96 24.41
C ARG A 52 -11.71 -17.60 24.12
#